data_AF-A0A2G1ZZS8-F1
#
_entry.id   AF-A0A2G1ZZS8-F1
#
_cell.length_a   1.000
_cell.length_b   1.000
_cell.length_c   1.000
_cell.angle_alpha   90.00
_cell.angle_beta   90.00
_cell.angle_gamma   90.00
#
_symmetry.space_group_name_H-M   'P 1'
#
loop_
_entity.id
_entity.type
_entity.pdbx_description
1 polymer ?
#
loop_
_entity_poly.entity_id
_entity_poly.type
_entity_poly.pdbx_seq_one_letter_code
_entity_poly.pdbx_strand_id
1 'polypeptide(L)'
;MNENQTRRAGLGTKVNPLIAVNVVLLVVLGAVSIATAQPGNRARGDYAMVGGEILGGGGGNAVYILDASNQELIAVKWDTSRKVLDGIGFRDLNRDSQERAGR
;
A
#
# COMPACT_ATOMS: atom_id res chain seq x y z
N MET A 1 14.23 42.29 57.39
CA MET A 1 14.58 40.85 57.38
C MET A 1 13.28 40.08 57.60
N ASN A 2 12.73 39.22 56.75
CA ASN A 2 12.94 38.79 55.36
C ASN A 2 11.60 38.15 54.96
N GLU A 3 10.93 38.68 53.94
CA GLU A 3 9.56 38.30 53.56
C GLU A 3 9.54 37.69 52.16
N ASN A 4 10.31 36.61 51.93
CA ASN A 4 10.44 36.13 50.55
C ASN A 4 10.79 34.65 50.31
N GLN A 5 10.37 33.72 51.17
CA GLN A 5 10.60 32.29 50.90
C GLN A 5 9.47 31.38 51.35
N THR A 6 8.35 31.37 50.62
CA THR A 6 7.51 30.14 50.45
C THR A 6 6.42 30.33 49.40
N ARG A 7 6.80 30.58 48.14
CA ARG A 7 5.93 30.23 47.01
C ARG A 7 6.38 28.89 46.45
N ARG A 8 6.06 27.80 47.16
CA ARG A 8 6.09 26.46 46.55
C ARG A 8 4.93 26.39 45.58
N ALA A 9 5.22 26.65 44.31
CA ALA A 9 4.31 26.37 43.21
C ALA A 9 4.07 24.86 43.15
N GLY A 10 3.00 24.40 43.78
CA GLY A 10 2.43 23.09 43.49
C GLY A 10 1.92 23.12 42.06
N LEU A 11 2.63 22.44 41.16
CA LEU A 11 2.22 22.26 39.76
C LEU A 11 1.02 21.28 39.73
N GLY A 12 -0.14 21.77 40.16
CA GLY A 12 -1.40 21.04 40.06
C GLY A 12 -1.94 21.16 38.63
N THR A 13 -1.35 20.43 37.69
CA THR A 13 -1.88 20.36 36.33
C THR A 13 -3.16 19.53 36.34
N LYS A 14 -4.31 20.22 36.35
CA LYS A 14 -5.61 19.61 36.04
C LYS A 14 -5.57 19.15 34.58
N VAL A 15 -5.21 17.89 34.35
CA VAL A 15 -5.26 17.30 33.02
C VAL A 15 -6.73 17.22 32.63
N ASN A 16 -7.09 17.88 31.53
CA ASN A 16 -8.45 17.88 31.02
C ASN A 16 -8.84 16.43 30.68
N PRO A 17 -9.94 15.87 31.21
CA PRO A 17 -10.29 14.46 31.03
C PRO A 17 -10.33 14.04 29.56
N LEU A 18 -10.71 14.94 28.65
CA LEU A 18 -10.68 14.68 27.21
C LEU A 18 -9.26 14.44 26.67
N ILE A 19 -8.27 15.18 27.18
CA ILE A 19 -6.87 15.00 26.78
C ILE A 19 -6.38 13.63 27.25
N ALA A 20 -6.68 13.26 28.49
CA ALA A 20 -6.32 11.95 29.03
C ALA A 20 -6.94 10.81 28.20
N VAL A 21 -8.23 10.92 27.87
CA VAL A 21 -8.94 9.93 27.04
C VAL A 21 -8.34 9.84 25.65
N ASN A 22 -8.05 10.96 24.99
CA ASN A 22 -7.45 10.95 23.65
C ASN A 22 -6.04 10.34 23.64
N VAL A 23 -5.22 10.62 24.67
CA VAL A 23 -3.91 9.99 24.80
C VAL A 23 -4.04 8.48 24.99
N VAL A 24 -4.97 8.02 25.83
CA VAL A 24 -5.25 6.59 25.99
C VAL A 24 -5.71 5.97 24.68
N LEU A 25 -6.62 6.62 23.96
CA LEU A 25 -7.10 6.14 22.65
C LEU A 25 -5.96 6.04 21.63
N LEU A 26 -5.04 7.01 21.60
CA LEU A 26 -3.87 6.99 20.71
C LEU A 26 -2.90 5.86 21.07
N VAL A 27 -2.70 5.58 22.35
CA VAL A 27 -1.87 4.46 22.81
C VAL A 27 -2.50 3.12 22.43
N VAL A 28 -3.82 2.96 22.63
CA VAL A 28 -4.55 1.75 22.22
C VAL A 28 -4.51 1.58 20.70
N LEU A 29 -4.75 2.65 19.94
CA LEU A 29 -4.66 2.63 18.49
C LEU A 29 -3.26 2.24 18.03
N GLY A 30 -2.23 2.83 18.62
CA GLY A 30 -0.83 2.50 18.33
C GLY A 30 -0.54 1.03 18.60
N ALA A 31 -0.97 0.49 19.75
CA ALA A 31 -0.79 -0.91 20.11
C ALA A 31 -1.49 -1.87 19.12
N VAL A 32 -2.70 -1.52 18.65
CA VAL A 32 -3.45 -2.32 17.66
C VAL A 32 -2.87 -2.17 16.25
N SER A 33 -2.29 -1.01 15.94
CA SER A 33 -1.76 -0.68 14.61
C SER A 33 -0.40 -1.30 14.34
N ILE A 34 0.25 -1.91 15.33
CA ILE A 34 1.38 -2.83 15.12
C ILE A 34 0.82 -4.16 14.60
N ALA A 35 0.19 -4.11 13.44
CA ALA A 35 -0.09 -5.29 12.65
C ALA A 35 1.22 -5.66 11.94
N THR A 36 1.84 -6.75 12.35
CA THR A 36 2.83 -7.40 11.50
C THR A 36 2.09 -7.83 10.23
N ALA A 37 2.51 -7.35 9.06
CA ALA A 37 2.09 -7.95 7.80
C ALA A 37 2.31 -9.46 7.94
N GLN A 38 1.22 -10.23 8.03
CA GLN A 38 1.35 -11.68 8.07
C GLN A 38 2.13 -12.05 6.81
N PRO A 39 3.19 -12.87 6.89
CA PRO A 39 3.79 -13.43 5.69
C PRO A 39 2.66 -14.21 5.04
N GLY A 40 2.07 -13.61 4.01
CA GLY A 40 0.85 -14.13 3.41
C GLY A 40 1.10 -15.58 3.07
N ASN A 41 0.21 -16.45 3.54
CA ASN A 41 -0.01 -17.73 2.91
C ASN A 41 -0.40 -17.41 1.46
N ARG A 42 0.62 -17.24 0.59
CA ARG A 42 0.46 -16.85 -0.81
C ARG A 42 -0.43 -17.91 -1.42
N ALA A 43 -1.69 -17.58 -1.69
CA ALA A 43 -2.58 -18.45 -2.43
C ALA A 43 -1.93 -18.66 -3.79
N ARG A 44 -1.34 -19.85 -3.97
CA ARG A 44 -0.75 -20.25 -5.25
C ARG A 44 -1.91 -20.28 -6.25
N GLY A 45 -1.99 -19.31 -7.16
CA GLY A 45 -2.93 -19.41 -8.28
C GLY A 45 -3.64 -18.16 -8.76
N ASP A 46 -3.43 -16.97 -8.18
CA ASP A 46 -4.18 -15.79 -8.65
C ASP A 46 -3.51 -15.13 -9.87
N TYR A 47 -3.31 -15.94 -10.92
CA TYR A 47 -2.97 -15.47 -12.25
C TYR A 47 -4.23 -15.48 -13.13
N ALA A 48 -4.60 -14.32 -13.66
CA ALA A 48 -5.62 -14.24 -14.69
C ALA A 48 -4.96 -13.93 -16.03
N MET A 49 -5.34 -14.65 -17.08
CA MET A 49 -4.85 -14.43 -18.44
C MET A 49 -5.99 -14.02 -19.35
N VAL A 50 -5.77 -12.95 -20.12
CA VAL A 50 -6.76 -12.42 -21.07
C VAL A 50 -6.07 -12.15 -22.39
N GLY A 51 -6.65 -12.70 -23.47
CA GLY A 51 -6.22 -12.37 -24.82
C GLY A 51 -6.72 -10.99 -25.22
N GLY A 52 -5.91 -10.22 -25.92
CA GLY A 52 -6.32 -8.93 -26.46
C GLY A 52 -5.49 -8.51 -27.65
N GLU A 53 -5.90 -7.41 -28.26
CA GLU A 53 -5.21 -6.81 -29.40
C GLU A 53 -4.31 -5.66 -28.92
N ILE A 54 -3.12 -5.55 -29.50
CA ILE A 54 -2.20 -4.44 -29.26
C ILE A 54 -2.58 -3.30 -30.20
N LEU A 55 -2.92 -2.14 -29.62
CA LEU A 55 -3.22 -0.94 -30.39
C LEU A 55 -1.92 -0.23 -30.82
N GLY A 56 -1.78 0.00 -32.13
CA GLY A 56 -0.65 0.72 -32.73
C GLY A 56 0.48 -0.17 -33.27
N GLY A 57 1.21 0.32 -34.27
CA GLY A 57 2.49 -0.27 -34.71
C GLY A 57 2.42 -1.64 -35.39
N GLY A 58 1.39 -1.90 -36.21
CA GLY A 58 1.37 -3.07 -37.12
C GLY A 58 0.36 -4.17 -36.80
N GLY A 59 -0.41 -4.04 -35.71
CA GLY A 59 -1.43 -5.02 -35.32
C GLY A 59 -0.83 -6.32 -34.80
N GLY A 60 -1.41 -6.89 -33.75
CA GLY A 60 -0.92 -8.13 -33.17
C GLY A 60 -1.68 -8.54 -31.92
N ASN A 61 -1.69 -9.84 -31.65
CA ASN A 61 -2.32 -10.38 -30.46
C ASN A 61 -1.33 -10.39 -29.29
N ALA A 62 -1.81 -10.01 -28.11
CA ALA A 62 -1.10 -10.14 -26.85
C ALA A 62 -1.90 -11.02 -25.88
N VAL A 63 -1.17 -11.64 -24.96
CA VAL A 63 -1.74 -12.22 -23.75
C VAL A 63 -1.34 -11.31 -22.59
N TYR A 64 -2.35 -10.82 -21.87
CA TYR A 64 -2.17 -10.05 -20.66
C TYR A 64 -2.24 -11.00 -19.47
N ILE A 65 -1.20 -11.01 -18.65
CA ILE A 65 -1.07 -11.85 -17.46
C ILE A 65 -1.13 -10.93 -16.25
N LEU A 66 -2.19 -11.06 -15.47
CA LEU A 66 -2.40 -10.36 -14.22
C LEU A 66 -1.94 -11.26 -13.07
N ASP A 67 -0.94 -10.82 -12.32
CA ASP A 67 -0.59 -11.38 -11.02
C ASP A 67 -1.29 -10.58 -9.93
N ALA A 68 -2.40 -11.11 -9.41
CA ALA A 68 -3.17 -10.40 -8.39
C ALA A 68 -2.43 -10.34 -7.03
N SER A 69 -1.50 -11.26 -6.79
CA SER A 69 -0.73 -11.31 -5.55
C SER A 69 0.34 -10.23 -5.50
N ASN A 70 1.04 -10.01 -6.61
CA ASN A 70 2.07 -8.98 -6.73
C ASN A 70 1.51 -7.65 -7.25
N GLN A 71 0.24 -7.62 -7.66
CA GLN A 71 -0.40 -6.47 -8.29
C GLN A 71 0.36 -6.03 -9.55
N GLU A 72 0.75 -7.00 -10.36
CA GLU A 72 1.53 -6.78 -11.58
C GLU A 72 0.72 -7.20 -12.80
N LEU A 73 0.88 -6.45 -13.89
CA LEU A 73 0.32 -6.81 -15.19
C LEU A 73 1.45 -6.88 -16.21
N ILE A 74 1.56 -8.02 -16.89
CA ILE A 74 2.56 -8.26 -17.92
C ILE A 74 1.82 -8.50 -19.24
N ALA A 75 2.26 -7.85 -20.30
CA ALA A 75 1.80 -8.14 -21.66
C ALA A 75 2.88 -8.94 -22.38
N VAL A 76 2.49 -10.09 -22.95
CA VAL A 76 3.38 -10.93 -23.74
C VAL A 76 2.85 -11.13 -25.15
N LYS A 77 3.77 -11.25 -26.12
CA LYS A 77 3.47 -11.56 -27.52
C LYS A 77 4.23 -12.81 -27.94
N TRP A 78 3.61 -13.66 -28.74
CA TRP A 78 4.31 -14.78 -29.36
C TRP A 78 5.17 -14.31 -30.53
N ASP A 79 6.46 -14.60 -30.49
CA ASP A 79 7.38 -14.46 -31.61
C ASP A 79 7.43 -15.79 -32.38
N THR A 80 6.79 -15.81 -33.56
CA THR A 80 6.72 -17.00 -34.41
C THR A 80 8.08 -17.41 -34.98
N SER A 81 8.99 -16.47 -35.21
CA SER A 81 10.31 -16.74 -35.78
C SER A 81 11.22 -17.42 -34.76
N ARG A 82 11.22 -16.91 -33.52
CA ARG A 82 12.06 -17.44 -32.44
C ARG A 82 11.37 -18.53 -31.61
N LYS A 83 10.06 -18.71 -31.78
CA LYS A 83 9.21 -19.63 -31.01
C LYS A 83 9.30 -19.37 -29.50
N VAL A 84 9.21 -18.10 -29.11
CA VAL A 84 9.28 -17.65 -27.70
C VAL A 84 8.18 -16.64 -27.39
N LEU A 85 7.85 -16.51 -26.10
CA LEU A 85 7.03 -15.40 -25.60
C LEU A 85 7.93 -14.22 -25.28
N ASP A 86 7.73 -13.11 -25.97
CA ASP A 86 8.37 -11.83 -25.66
C ASP A 86 7.50 -11.01 -24.73
N GLY A 87 8.09 -10.52 -23.63
CA GLY A 87 7.48 -9.48 -22.81
C GLY A 87 7.50 -8.15 -23.56
N ILE A 88 6.32 -7.59 -23.81
CA ILE A 88 6.15 -6.33 -24.55
C ILE A 88 5.69 -5.18 -23.65
N GLY A 89 5.31 -5.47 -22.41
CA GLY A 89 4.89 -4.46 -21.45
C GLY A 89 4.81 -4.97 -20.03
N PHE A 90 4.99 -4.04 -19.10
CA PHE A 90 4.86 -4.25 -17.66
C PHE A 90 4.07 -3.08 -17.05
N ARG A 91 3.29 -3.37 -16.01
CA ARG A 91 2.60 -2.39 -15.16
C ARG A 91 2.61 -2.86 -13.71
N ASP A 92 2.85 -1.91 -12.82
CA ASP A 92 2.64 -2.05 -11.38
C ASP A 92 1.29 -1.40 -11.05
N LEU A 93 0.31 -2.24 -10.70
CA LEU A 93 -1.06 -1.81 -10.47
C LEU A 93 -1.23 -1.06 -9.14
N ASN A 94 -0.31 -1.28 -8.19
CA ASN A 94 -0.30 -0.52 -6.95
C ASN A 94 0.02 0.94 -7.24
N ARG A 95 1.07 1.18 -8.06
CA ARG A 95 1.42 2.53 -8.52
C ARG A 95 0.26 3.17 -9.29
N ASP A 96 -0.34 2.45 -10.23
CA ASP A 96 -1.48 2.94 -11.02
C ASP A 96 -2.70 3.32 -10.13
N SER A 97 -2.92 2.58 -9.04
CA SER A 97 -4.03 2.86 -8.11
C SER A 97 -3.86 4.18 -7.36
N GLN A 98 -2.61 4.54 -7.02
CA GLN A 98 -2.28 5.77 -6.29
C GLN A 98 -2.33 6.99 -7.20
N GLU A 99 -1.92 6.87 -8.46
CA GLU A 99 -2.00 7.95 -9.45
C GLU A 99 -3.45 8.34 -9.78
N ARG A 100 -4.41 7.43 -9.60
CA ARG A 100 -5.84 7.69 -9.84
C ARG A 100 -6.60 8.23 -8.64
N ALA A 101 -6.05 8.14 -7.43
CA ALA A 101 -6.73 8.56 -6.19
C ALA A 101 -6.72 10.09 -5.95
N GLY A 102 -6.24 10.89 -6.92
CA GLY A 102 -6.10 12.34 -6.83
C GLY A 102 -7.15 13.17 -7.58
N ARG A 103 -8.32 12.63 -7.92
CA ARG A 103 -9.45 13.38 -8.47
C ARG A 103 -10.75 13.06 -7.76
#